data_AF-A0A2V6QDN5-F1
#
_entry.id   AF-A0A2V6QDN5-F1
#
_cell.length_a   1.000
_cell.length_b   1.000
_cell.length_c   1.000
_cell.angle_alpha   90.00
_cell.angle_beta   90.00
_cell.angle_gamma   90.00
#
_symmetry.space_group_name_H-M   'P 1'
#
loop_
_entity.id
_entity.type
_entity.pdbx_description
1 polymer ?
#
loop_
_entity_poly.entity_id
_entity_poly.type
_entity_poly.pdbx_seq_one_letter_code
_entity_poly.pdbx_strand_id
1 'polypeptide(L)'
;MTAAASTTSRLDDLRRRIAALQTRFAELGTRAASAAADVRAGGAPPSEELLAQLAAVAQEFQTLRDDVLETAASIEVVLPKPADTLVALRDLVPVVDAMAATLTNAESHRRHEAGRAAAVHVIDRVQAIVHHDDPAFAALAECQAAARALHEEIVASPGSERDVLGWAERLQPFAALLEMLEAEGAVDDESFTQLADSVAAAFGRPLATAATRGRLRLQ
;
A
#
# COMPACT_ATOMS: atom_id res chain seq x y z
N MET A 1 4.65 -6.32 16.15
CA MET A 1 5.05 -6.43 14.73
C MET A 1 3.82 -6.82 13.93
N THR A 2 3.43 -6.03 12.93
CA THR A 2 2.23 -6.29 12.10
C THR A 2 2.48 -7.42 11.11
N ALA A 3 1.43 -8.16 10.72
CA ALA A 3 1.50 -9.28 9.77
C ALA A 3 2.09 -8.88 8.40
N ALA A 4 1.93 -7.61 7.99
CA ALA A 4 2.52 -7.07 6.78
C ALA A 4 4.06 -6.97 6.86
N ALA A 5 4.59 -6.48 7.99
CA ALA A 5 6.03 -6.35 8.19
C ALA A 5 6.74 -7.71 8.24
N SER A 6 6.08 -8.73 8.81
CA SER A 6 6.59 -10.11 8.79
C SER A 6 6.59 -10.71 7.38
N THR A 7 5.60 -10.37 6.55
CA THR A 7 5.50 -10.89 5.18
C THR A 7 6.55 -10.27 4.27
N THR A 8 6.79 -8.96 4.34
CA THR A 8 7.88 -8.29 3.59
C THR A 8 9.24 -8.85 3.98
N SER A 9 9.51 -9.00 5.28
CA SER A 9 10.75 -9.60 5.78
C SER A 9 10.95 -11.04 5.24
N ARG A 10 9.87 -11.83 5.15
CA ARG A 10 9.89 -13.17 4.56
C ARG A 10 10.25 -13.14 3.07
N LEU A 11 9.72 -12.19 2.28
CA LEU A 11 10.08 -12.07 0.86
C LEU A 11 11.56 -11.71 0.65
N ASP A 12 12.08 -10.79 1.46
CA ASP A 12 13.49 -10.38 1.39
C ASP A 12 14.42 -11.55 1.75
N ASP A 13 14.01 -12.37 2.72
CA ASP A 13 14.73 -13.60 3.05
C ASP A 13 14.76 -14.60 1.88
N LEU A 14 13.62 -14.86 1.24
CA LEU A 14 13.54 -15.73 0.06
C LEU A 14 14.45 -15.23 -1.06
N ARG A 15 14.47 -13.92 -1.33
CA ARG A 15 15.37 -13.31 -2.34
C ARG A 15 16.84 -13.54 -2.00
N ARG A 16 17.23 -13.34 -0.74
CA ARG A 16 18.61 -13.60 -0.29
C ARG A 16 18.99 -15.07 -0.44
N ARG A 17 18.09 -15.99 -0.06
CA ARG A 17 18.31 -17.44 -0.20
C ARG A 17 18.44 -17.86 -1.65
N ILE A 18 17.62 -17.33 -2.56
CA ILE A 18 17.75 -17.56 -4.01
C ILE A 18 19.12 -17.10 -4.50
N ALA A 19 19.54 -15.86 -4.18
CA ALA A 19 20.81 -15.32 -4.63
C ALA A 19 22.02 -16.11 -4.09
N ALA A 20 22.00 -16.47 -2.80
CA ALA A 20 23.05 -17.28 -2.18
C ALA A 20 23.16 -18.66 -2.85
N LEU A 21 22.01 -19.30 -3.12
CA LEU A 21 21.98 -20.61 -3.74
C LEU A 21 22.43 -20.55 -5.22
N GLN A 22 22.09 -19.47 -5.95
CA GLN A 22 22.60 -19.25 -7.32
C GLN A 22 24.13 -19.20 -7.37
N THR A 23 24.78 -18.49 -6.44
CA THR A 23 26.25 -18.43 -6.34
C THR A 23 26.83 -19.83 -6.09
N ARG A 24 26.27 -20.56 -5.12
CA ARG A 24 26.74 -21.93 -4.80
C ARG A 24 26.57 -22.91 -5.96
N PHE A 25 25.45 -22.84 -6.69
CA PHE A 25 25.24 -23.65 -7.89
C PHE A 25 26.26 -23.36 -8.99
N ALA A 26 26.64 -22.09 -9.19
CA ALA A 26 27.63 -21.71 -10.19
C ALA A 26 29.04 -22.23 -9.85
N GLU A 27 29.46 -22.09 -8.59
CA GLU A 27 30.74 -22.62 -8.11
C GLU A 27 30.79 -24.14 -8.22
N LEU A 28 29.73 -24.82 -7.76
CA LEU A 28 29.64 -26.28 -7.80
C LEU A 28 29.55 -26.82 -9.24
N GLY A 29 28.86 -26.11 -10.14
CA GLY A 29 28.81 -26.44 -11.56
C GLY A 29 30.18 -26.41 -12.23
N THR A 30 31.02 -25.42 -11.86
CA THR A 30 32.40 -25.33 -12.35
C THR A 30 33.25 -26.53 -11.88
N ARG A 31 33.13 -26.89 -10.59
CA ARG A 31 33.82 -28.07 -10.03
C ARG A 31 33.34 -29.37 -10.66
N ALA A 32 32.03 -29.53 -10.87
CA ALA A 32 31.45 -30.70 -11.52
C ALA A 32 31.91 -30.83 -12.98
N ALA A 33 32.00 -29.72 -13.72
CA ALA A 33 32.53 -29.72 -15.08
C ALA A 33 34.01 -30.16 -15.15
N SER A 34 34.83 -29.73 -14.19
CA SER A 34 36.22 -30.18 -14.06
C SER A 34 36.30 -31.68 -13.78
N ALA A 35 35.56 -32.17 -12.78
CA ALA A 35 35.54 -33.60 -12.45
C ALA A 35 35.04 -34.46 -13.63
N ALA A 36 34.06 -33.97 -14.39
CA ALA A 36 33.58 -34.65 -15.59
C ALA A 36 34.63 -34.69 -16.72
N ALA A 37 35.56 -33.73 -16.77
CA ALA A 37 36.70 -33.80 -17.70
C ALA A 37 37.71 -34.87 -17.25
N ASP A 38 38.03 -34.95 -15.96
CA ASP A 38 38.95 -35.95 -15.41
C ASP A 38 38.44 -37.39 -15.62
N VAL A 39 37.14 -37.62 -15.39
CA VAL A 39 36.47 -38.90 -15.70
C VAL A 39 36.65 -39.29 -17.16
N ARG A 40 36.45 -38.34 -18.09
CA ARG A 40 36.58 -38.62 -19.53
C ARG A 40 38.02 -38.86 -19.98
N ALA A 41 38.98 -38.17 -19.37
CA ALA A 41 40.38 -38.27 -19.76
C ALA A 41 41.06 -39.53 -19.23
N GLY A 42 40.75 -39.96 -17.99
CA GLY A 42 41.47 -41.02 -17.31
C GLY A 42 40.62 -42.02 -16.53
N GLY A 43 39.29 -41.88 -16.53
CA GLY A 43 38.39 -42.78 -15.80
C GLY A 43 38.40 -42.58 -14.28
N ALA A 44 39.00 -41.50 -13.77
CA ALA A 44 39.03 -41.19 -12.35
C ALA A 44 37.62 -40.81 -11.87
N PRO A 45 37.05 -41.47 -10.85
CA PRO A 45 35.71 -41.15 -10.36
C PRO A 45 35.67 -39.76 -9.68
N PRO A 46 34.52 -39.05 -9.71
CA PRO A 46 34.35 -37.83 -8.92
C PRO A 46 34.54 -38.09 -7.42
N SER A 47 34.99 -37.08 -6.67
CA SER A 47 35.18 -37.23 -5.22
C SER A 47 33.84 -37.38 -4.48
N GLU A 48 33.85 -38.15 -3.38
CA GLU A 48 32.67 -38.31 -2.51
C GLU A 48 32.17 -36.96 -1.96
N GLU A 49 33.09 -36.05 -1.66
CA GLU A 49 32.77 -34.68 -1.22
C GLU A 49 31.95 -33.92 -2.28
N LEU A 50 32.32 -34.01 -3.57
CA LEU A 50 31.60 -33.36 -4.66
C LEU A 50 30.19 -33.93 -4.82
N LEU A 51 30.05 -35.26 -4.74
CA LEU A 51 28.75 -35.92 -4.81
C LEU A 51 27.85 -35.53 -3.63
N ALA A 52 28.40 -35.50 -2.41
CA ALA A 52 27.69 -35.06 -1.22
C ALA A 52 27.23 -33.59 -1.32
N GLN A 53 28.07 -32.70 -1.86
CA GLN A 53 27.72 -31.30 -2.07
C GLN A 53 26.63 -31.12 -3.13
N LEU A 54 26.67 -31.88 -4.23
CA LEU A 54 25.61 -31.88 -5.25
C LEU A 54 24.27 -32.32 -4.65
N ALA A 55 24.27 -33.39 -3.85
CA ALA A 55 23.06 -33.86 -3.18
C ALA A 55 22.51 -32.84 -2.17
N ALA A 56 23.39 -32.23 -1.37
CA ALA A 56 23.01 -31.22 -0.38
C ALA A 56 22.41 -29.97 -1.04
N VAL A 57 23.06 -29.43 -2.08
CA VAL A 57 22.59 -28.26 -2.81
C VAL A 57 21.27 -28.54 -3.56
N ALA A 58 21.09 -29.76 -4.08
CA ALA A 58 19.82 -30.17 -4.67
C ALA A 58 18.68 -30.20 -3.63
N GLN A 59 18.94 -30.73 -2.44
CA GLN A 59 17.96 -30.72 -1.33
C GLN A 59 17.61 -29.29 -0.89
N GLU A 60 18.61 -28.42 -0.72
CA GLU A 60 18.38 -27.02 -0.38
C GLU A 60 17.50 -26.30 -1.42
N PHE A 61 17.67 -26.61 -2.71
CA PHE A 61 16.79 -26.11 -3.75
C PHE A 61 15.35 -26.60 -3.60
N GLN A 62 15.13 -27.89 -3.29
CA GLN A 62 13.78 -28.42 -3.07
C GLN A 62 13.12 -27.71 -1.87
N THR A 63 13.81 -27.61 -0.74
CA THR A 63 13.32 -26.86 0.43
C THR A 63 12.97 -25.42 0.08
N LEU A 64 13.85 -24.71 -0.64
CA LEU A 64 13.58 -23.33 -1.05
C LEU A 64 12.38 -23.21 -1.99
N ARG A 65 12.24 -24.13 -2.95
CA ARG A 65 11.08 -24.15 -3.85
C ARG A 65 9.79 -24.35 -3.06
N ASP A 66 9.78 -25.30 -2.14
CA ASP A 66 8.61 -25.62 -1.35
C ASP A 66 8.22 -24.43 -0.44
N ASP A 67 9.20 -23.76 0.18
CA ASP A 67 8.98 -22.54 0.96
C ASP A 67 8.40 -21.40 0.09
N VAL A 68 8.91 -21.21 -1.13
CA VAL A 68 8.40 -20.21 -2.08
C VAL A 68 6.95 -20.53 -2.45
N LEU A 69 6.64 -21.78 -2.76
CA LEU A 69 5.29 -22.21 -3.14
C LEU A 69 4.28 -22.11 -1.98
N GLU A 70 4.67 -22.52 -0.77
CA GLU A 70 3.86 -22.37 0.42
C GLU A 70 3.55 -20.88 0.68
N THR A 71 4.57 -20.03 0.60
CA THR A 71 4.40 -18.59 0.81
C THR A 71 3.52 -18.00 -0.29
N ALA A 72 3.71 -18.39 -1.55
CA ALA A 72 2.90 -17.91 -2.67
C ALA A 72 1.43 -18.31 -2.52
N ALA A 73 1.16 -19.54 -2.05
CA ALA A 73 -0.20 -19.99 -1.75
C ALA A 73 -0.83 -19.18 -0.60
N SER A 74 -0.07 -18.87 0.45
CA SER A 74 -0.57 -18.04 1.58
C SER A 74 -0.93 -16.61 1.19
N ILE A 75 -0.30 -16.07 0.12
CA ILE A 75 -0.56 -14.74 -0.43
C ILE A 75 -1.58 -14.82 -1.59
N GLU A 76 -2.03 -16.03 -1.96
CA GLU A 76 -2.97 -16.28 -3.07
C GLU A 76 -2.45 -15.76 -4.42
N VAL A 77 -1.15 -15.90 -4.67
CA VAL A 77 -0.50 -15.40 -5.89
C VAL A 77 -0.80 -16.30 -7.08
N VAL A 78 -1.21 -15.69 -8.19
CA VAL A 78 -1.26 -16.38 -9.49
C VAL A 78 0.17 -16.64 -9.96
N LEU A 79 0.54 -17.92 -10.01
CA LEU A 79 1.90 -18.30 -10.42
C LEU A 79 2.14 -17.93 -11.89
N PRO A 80 3.33 -17.38 -12.23
CA PRO A 80 3.71 -17.08 -13.61
C PRO A 80 3.75 -18.32 -14.52
N LYS A 81 3.93 -19.50 -13.94
CA LYS A 81 3.91 -20.79 -14.62
C LYS A 81 3.48 -21.92 -13.66
N PRO A 82 3.05 -23.08 -14.18
CA PRO A 82 2.63 -24.21 -13.36
C PRO A 82 3.72 -24.67 -12.38
N ALA A 83 3.32 -25.06 -11.17
CA ALA A 83 4.24 -25.35 -10.07
C ALA A 83 5.23 -26.49 -10.38
N ASP A 84 4.78 -27.50 -11.12
CA ASP A 84 5.56 -28.64 -11.59
C ASP A 84 6.67 -28.25 -12.59
N THR A 85 6.56 -27.08 -13.21
CA THR A 85 7.56 -26.55 -14.16
C THR A 85 8.61 -25.65 -13.51
N LEU A 86 8.49 -25.34 -12.21
CA LEU A 86 9.45 -24.54 -11.44
C LEU A 86 10.65 -25.41 -11.01
N VAL A 87 11.48 -25.78 -11.98
CA VAL A 87 12.58 -26.74 -11.79
C VAL A 87 13.96 -26.10 -11.71
N ALA A 88 14.06 -24.77 -11.83
CA ALA A 88 15.32 -24.03 -11.73
C ALA A 88 15.21 -22.80 -10.80
N LEU A 89 16.33 -22.38 -10.20
CA LEU A 89 16.38 -21.19 -9.33
C LEU A 89 15.88 -19.90 -10.01
N ARG A 90 16.23 -19.71 -11.29
CA ARG A 90 15.76 -18.57 -12.09
C ARG A 90 14.25 -18.50 -12.21
N ASP A 91 13.57 -19.63 -12.04
CA ASP A 91 12.13 -19.73 -12.14
C ASP A 91 11.42 -19.24 -10.87
N LEU A 92 12.11 -19.23 -9.74
CA LEU A 92 11.56 -18.79 -8.46
C LEU A 92 11.55 -17.26 -8.33
N VAL A 93 12.44 -16.57 -9.03
CA VAL A 93 12.54 -15.10 -8.99
C VAL A 93 11.22 -14.44 -9.44
N PRO A 94 10.63 -14.79 -10.60
CA PRO A 94 9.34 -14.24 -11.01
C PRO A 94 8.19 -14.53 -10.03
N VAL A 95 8.24 -15.65 -9.30
CA VAL A 95 7.22 -15.98 -8.30
C VAL A 95 7.31 -15.02 -7.11
N VAL A 96 8.52 -14.79 -6.59
CA VAL A 96 8.75 -13.86 -5.48
C VAL A 96 8.41 -12.42 -5.87
N ASP A 97 8.68 -12.02 -7.11
CA ASP A 97 8.30 -10.71 -7.62
C ASP A 97 6.78 -10.56 -7.78
N ALA A 98 6.08 -11.61 -8.24
CA ALA A 98 4.62 -11.64 -8.28
C ALA A 98 4.01 -11.55 -6.87
N MET A 99 4.62 -12.18 -5.86
CA MET A 99 4.21 -12.04 -4.45
C MET A 99 4.35 -10.59 -3.98
N ALA A 100 5.49 -9.94 -4.24
CA ALA A 100 5.71 -8.55 -3.88
C ALA A 100 4.71 -7.60 -4.55
N ALA A 101 4.44 -7.80 -5.85
CA ALA A 101 3.47 -7.01 -6.59
C ALA A 101 2.04 -7.17 -6.02
N THR A 102 1.65 -8.40 -5.69
CA THR A 102 0.33 -8.72 -5.11
C THR A 102 0.14 -7.99 -3.78
N LEU A 103 1.13 -8.04 -2.88
CA LEU A 103 1.07 -7.35 -1.60
C LEU A 103 0.99 -5.82 -1.75
N THR A 104 1.81 -5.24 -2.64
CA THR A 104 1.79 -3.80 -2.92
C THR A 104 0.43 -3.37 -3.45
N ASN A 105 -0.15 -4.10 -4.41
CA ASN A 105 -1.46 -3.78 -4.96
C ASN A 105 -2.57 -3.86 -3.90
N ALA A 106 -2.54 -4.90 -3.04
CA ALA A 106 -3.51 -5.04 -1.95
C ALA A 106 -3.39 -3.92 -0.90
N GLU A 107 -2.18 -3.46 -0.61
CA GLU A 107 -1.95 -2.32 0.29
C GLU A 107 -2.41 -1.01 -0.34
N SER A 108 -2.04 -0.74 -1.60
CA SER A 108 -2.47 0.46 -2.33
C SER A 108 -3.99 0.52 -2.44
N HIS A 109 -4.66 -0.59 -2.72
CA HIS A 109 -6.11 -0.66 -2.75
C HIS A 109 -6.72 -0.37 -1.38
N ARG A 110 -6.20 -0.96 -0.29
CA ARG A 110 -6.68 -0.68 1.07
C ARG A 110 -6.50 0.78 1.47
N ARG A 111 -5.36 1.40 1.15
CA ARG A 111 -5.11 2.82 1.40
C ARG A 111 -6.06 3.71 0.61
N HIS A 112 -6.30 3.35 -0.65
CA HIS A 112 -7.25 4.06 -1.48
C HIS A 112 -8.66 4.03 -0.87
N GLU A 113 -9.12 2.84 -0.49
CA GLU A 113 -10.46 2.66 0.10
C GLU A 113 -10.60 3.39 1.44
N ALA A 114 -9.57 3.34 2.28
CA ALA A 114 -9.53 4.09 3.54
C ALA A 114 -9.55 5.61 3.31
N GLY A 115 -8.79 6.10 2.33
CA GLY A 115 -8.79 7.51 1.93
C GLY A 115 -10.14 7.96 1.38
N ARG A 116 -10.77 7.14 0.56
CA ARG A 116 -12.14 7.37 0.04
C ARG A 116 -13.14 7.44 1.18
N ALA A 117 -13.12 6.48 2.10
CA ALA A 117 -14.03 6.46 3.25
C ALA A 117 -13.84 7.69 4.14
N ALA A 118 -12.60 8.09 4.41
CA ALA A 118 -12.30 9.30 5.18
C ALA A 118 -12.80 10.57 4.47
N ALA A 119 -12.62 10.65 3.15
CA ALA A 119 -13.07 11.77 2.33
C ALA A 119 -14.59 11.91 2.34
N VAL A 120 -15.31 10.80 2.14
CA VAL A 120 -16.78 10.75 2.21
C VAL A 120 -17.26 11.15 3.61
N HIS A 121 -16.60 10.67 4.67
CA HIS A 121 -16.95 11.02 6.04
C HIS A 121 -16.88 12.53 6.32
N VAL A 122 -15.83 13.22 5.85
CA VAL A 122 -15.73 14.69 5.97
C VAL A 122 -16.90 15.37 5.27
N ILE A 123 -17.26 14.91 4.06
CA ILE A 123 -18.35 15.49 3.30
C ILE A 123 -19.69 15.28 4.00
N ASP A 124 -19.96 14.08 4.51
CA ASP A 124 -21.19 13.77 5.25
C ASP A 124 -21.35 14.69 6.47
N ARG A 125 -20.26 14.94 7.19
CA ARG A 125 -20.25 15.88 8.32
C ARG A 125 -20.57 17.31 7.89
N VAL A 126 -20.06 17.76 6.74
CA VAL A 126 -20.40 19.09 6.18
C VAL A 126 -21.87 19.16 5.77
N GLN A 127 -22.42 18.09 5.20
CA GLN A 127 -23.85 18.03 4.87
C GLN A 127 -24.75 18.11 6.11
N ALA A 128 -24.26 17.64 7.26
CA ALA A 128 -24.97 17.71 8.55
C ALA A 128 -24.89 19.09 9.23
N ILE A 129 -24.15 20.05 8.69
CA ILE A 129 -24.11 21.40 9.25
C ILE A 129 -25.46 22.09 9.00
N VAL A 130 -26.00 22.69 10.05
CA VAL A 130 -27.17 23.56 9.99
C VAL A 130 -26.86 24.94 10.54
N HIS A 131 -27.47 25.97 9.96
CA HIS A 131 -27.45 27.30 10.53
C HIS A 131 -28.59 27.44 11.56
N HIS A 132 -28.27 27.93 12.76
CA HIS A 132 -29.18 28.02 13.90
C HIS A 132 -30.39 28.93 13.61
N ASP A 133 -30.14 30.14 13.08
CA ASP A 133 -31.18 31.16 12.90
C ASP A 133 -31.86 31.14 11.52
N ASP A 134 -31.14 30.77 10.44
CA ASP A 134 -31.59 30.86 9.06
C ASP A 134 -31.35 29.53 8.32
N PRO A 135 -32.36 28.65 8.24
CA PRO A 135 -32.26 27.39 7.51
C PRO A 135 -31.99 27.54 6.00
N ALA A 136 -32.23 28.72 5.42
CA ALA A 136 -32.02 29.02 4.00
C ALA A 136 -30.72 29.80 3.75
N PHE A 137 -29.79 29.80 4.70
CA PHE A 137 -28.55 30.56 4.62
C PHE A 137 -27.72 30.17 3.39
N ALA A 138 -27.66 31.07 2.39
CA ALA A 138 -27.14 30.78 1.06
C ALA A 138 -25.68 30.31 1.05
N ALA A 139 -24.81 30.91 1.87
CA ALA A 139 -23.39 30.55 1.88
C ALA A 139 -23.14 29.11 2.40
N LEU A 140 -23.99 28.61 3.31
CA LEU A 140 -23.94 27.21 3.73
C LEU A 140 -24.45 26.28 2.61
N ALA A 141 -25.53 26.67 1.93
CA ALA A 141 -26.06 25.89 0.81
C ALA A 141 -25.04 25.75 -0.34
N GLU A 142 -24.29 26.81 -0.65
CA GLU A 142 -23.21 26.80 -1.64
C GLU A 142 -22.04 25.90 -1.21
N CYS A 143 -21.61 25.99 0.05
CA CYS A 143 -20.57 25.10 0.61
C CYS A 143 -21.00 23.63 0.53
N GLN A 144 -22.23 23.31 0.92
CA GLN A 144 -22.77 21.96 0.83
C GLN A 144 -22.94 21.49 -0.63
N ALA A 145 -23.24 22.39 -1.56
CA ALA A 145 -23.26 22.06 -2.99
C ALA A 145 -21.87 21.71 -3.51
N ALA A 146 -20.84 22.47 -3.13
CA ALA A 146 -19.45 22.16 -3.46
C ALA A 146 -19.00 20.81 -2.87
N ALA A 147 -19.39 20.51 -1.63
CA ALA A 147 -19.11 19.21 -1.00
C ALA A 147 -19.81 18.05 -1.73
N ARG A 148 -21.07 18.22 -2.17
CA ARG A 148 -21.78 17.20 -2.98
C ARG A 148 -21.12 16.95 -4.33
N ALA A 149 -20.69 18.01 -5.01
CA ALA A 149 -19.95 17.87 -6.28
C ALA A 149 -18.66 17.07 -6.07
N LEU A 150 -17.90 17.35 -5.00
CA LEU A 150 -16.70 16.59 -4.66
C LEU A 150 -17.01 15.13 -4.32
N HIS A 151 -18.12 14.85 -3.63
CA HIS A 151 -18.56 13.48 -3.34
C HIS A 151 -18.82 12.69 -4.63
N GLU A 152 -19.52 13.28 -5.59
CA GLU A 152 -19.79 12.66 -6.89
C GLU A 152 -18.47 12.32 -7.62
N GLU A 153 -17.49 13.22 -7.60
CA GLU A 153 -16.16 12.97 -8.17
C GLU A 153 -15.41 11.83 -7.45
N ILE A 154 -15.45 11.81 -6.11
CA ILE A 154 -14.80 10.77 -5.31
C ILE A 154 -15.42 9.40 -5.60
N VAL A 155 -16.75 9.31 -5.62
CA VAL A 155 -17.47 8.06 -5.89
C VAL A 155 -17.20 7.57 -7.30
N ALA A 156 -17.18 8.46 -8.30
CA ALA A 156 -16.95 8.12 -9.69
C ALA A 156 -15.48 7.77 -10.02
N SER A 157 -14.53 8.10 -9.14
CA SER A 157 -13.12 7.82 -9.40
C SER A 157 -12.83 6.31 -9.48
N PRO A 158 -12.11 5.83 -10.51
CA PRO A 158 -11.64 4.44 -10.58
C PRO A 158 -10.53 4.14 -9.56
N GLY A 159 -9.94 5.19 -8.99
CA GLY A 159 -9.11 5.13 -7.81
C GLY A 159 -7.62 4.92 -8.05
N SER A 160 -6.84 5.87 -7.54
CA SER A 160 -5.38 5.81 -7.44
C SER A 160 -4.91 6.49 -6.15
N GLU A 161 -3.63 6.32 -5.79
CA GLU A 161 -3.04 7.01 -4.63
C GLU A 161 -2.96 8.54 -4.86
N ARG A 162 -2.80 8.96 -6.12
CA ARG A 162 -2.82 10.39 -6.48
C ARG A 162 -4.19 11.01 -6.25
N ASP A 163 -5.27 10.27 -6.49
CA ASP A 163 -6.63 10.77 -6.26
C ASP A 163 -6.85 11.06 -4.78
N VAL A 164 -6.39 10.19 -3.88
CA VAL A 164 -6.51 10.38 -2.43
C VAL A 164 -5.81 11.67 -1.97
N LEU A 165 -4.60 11.93 -2.48
CA LEU A 165 -3.88 13.16 -2.18
C LEU A 165 -4.64 14.40 -2.69
N GLY A 166 -5.14 14.35 -3.92
CA GLY A 166 -5.94 15.44 -4.49
C GLY A 166 -7.25 15.68 -3.73
N TRP A 167 -7.89 14.64 -3.21
CA TRP A 167 -9.06 14.78 -2.34
C TRP A 167 -8.69 15.44 -1.02
N ALA A 168 -7.61 15.01 -0.37
CA ALA A 168 -7.17 15.57 0.91
C ALA A 168 -6.91 17.08 0.81
N GLU A 169 -6.25 17.53 -0.26
CA GLU A 169 -6.01 18.96 -0.51
C GLU A 169 -7.33 19.74 -0.69
N ARG A 170 -8.26 19.20 -1.48
CA ARG A 170 -9.57 19.84 -1.72
C ARG A 170 -10.50 19.78 -0.51
N LEU A 171 -10.29 18.82 0.38
CA LEU A 171 -11.05 18.66 1.62
C LEU A 171 -10.53 19.54 2.76
N GLN A 172 -9.34 20.12 2.64
CA GLN A 172 -8.72 20.92 3.70
C GLN A 172 -9.63 22.07 4.18
N PRO A 173 -10.28 22.86 3.31
CA PRO A 173 -11.15 23.94 3.77
C PRO A 173 -12.43 23.43 4.46
N PHE A 174 -12.93 22.26 4.07
CA PHE A 174 -14.07 21.61 4.71
C PHE A 174 -13.71 21.09 6.10
N ALA A 175 -12.53 20.48 6.24
CA ALA A 175 -11.99 20.05 7.53
C ALA A 175 -11.78 21.25 8.46
N ALA A 176 -11.25 22.36 7.93
CA ALA A 176 -11.08 23.60 8.69
C ALA A 176 -12.42 24.16 9.20
N LEU A 177 -13.47 24.13 8.37
CA LEU A 177 -14.81 24.51 8.81
C LEU A 177 -15.32 23.61 9.95
N LEU A 178 -15.20 22.28 9.81
CA LEU A 178 -15.63 21.35 10.85
C LEU A 178 -14.86 21.55 12.17
N GLU A 179 -13.56 21.76 12.08
CA GLU A 179 -12.70 22.03 13.23
C GLU A 179 -13.13 23.31 13.96
N MET A 180 -13.49 24.37 13.24
CA MET A 180 -14.03 25.59 13.86
C MET A 180 -15.35 25.35 14.61
N LEU A 181 -16.18 24.39 14.19
CA LEU A 181 -17.46 24.07 14.85
C LEU A 181 -17.30 23.15 16.05
N GLU A 182 -16.24 22.34 16.08
CA GLU A 182 -15.94 21.38 17.14
C GLU A 182 -14.96 21.90 18.19
N ALA A 183 -14.19 22.93 17.87
CA ALA A 183 -13.24 23.55 18.77
C ALA A 183 -13.96 24.28 19.92
N GLU A 184 -14.33 23.55 20.97
CA GLU A 184 -14.83 24.09 22.25
C GLU A 184 -13.71 24.76 23.06
N GLY A 185 -12.94 25.67 22.45
CA GLY A 185 -11.81 26.37 23.08
C GLY A 185 -10.50 25.58 23.16
N ALA A 186 -10.40 24.48 22.41
CA ALA A 186 -9.17 23.65 22.33
C ALA A 186 -8.10 24.22 21.37
N VAL A 187 -8.48 25.16 20.51
CA VAL A 187 -7.62 25.80 19.50
C VAL A 187 -7.26 27.20 19.96
N ASP A 188 -5.99 27.58 19.85
CA ASP A 188 -5.55 28.95 20.17
C ASP A 188 -6.06 29.97 19.15
N ASP A 189 -6.06 31.25 19.53
CA ASP A 189 -6.64 32.33 18.72
C ASP A 189 -5.95 32.50 17.35
N GLU A 190 -4.64 32.22 17.25
CA GLU A 190 -3.89 32.33 15.99
C GLU A 190 -4.29 31.21 15.03
N SER A 191 -4.29 29.98 15.52
CA SER A 191 -4.75 28.80 14.78
C SER A 191 -6.20 28.95 14.33
N PHE A 192 -7.09 29.43 15.21
CA PHE A 192 -8.50 29.67 14.87
C PHE A 192 -8.66 30.75 13.79
N THR A 193 -7.83 31.79 13.82
CA THR A 193 -7.82 32.84 12.77
C THR A 193 -7.39 32.25 11.42
N GLN A 194 -6.38 31.39 11.40
CA GLN A 194 -5.92 30.72 10.17
C GLN A 194 -7.01 29.82 9.58
N LEU A 195 -7.74 29.08 10.42
CA LEU A 195 -8.89 28.28 9.98
C LEU A 195 -9.98 29.18 9.36
N ALA A 196 -10.34 30.28 10.03
CA ALA A 196 -11.35 31.21 9.56
C ALA A 196 -10.98 31.87 8.23
N ASP A 197 -9.70 32.21 8.03
CA ASP A 197 -9.20 32.77 6.77
C ASP A 197 -9.17 31.73 5.65
N SER A 198 -8.82 30.47 5.93
CA SER A 198 -8.93 29.37 4.96
C SER A 198 -10.38 29.16 4.51
N VAL A 199 -11.32 29.09 5.45
CA VAL A 199 -12.77 28.96 5.16
C VAL A 199 -13.27 30.16 4.37
N ALA A 200 -12.85 31.38 4.73
CA ALA A 200 -13.24 32.59 4.01
C ALA A 200 -12.70 32.64 2.59
N ALA A 201 -11.48 32.14 2.35
CA ALA A 201 -10.88 32.08 1.03
C ALA A 201 -11.59 31.05 0.13
N ALA A 202 -11.99 29.90 0.70
CA ALA A 202 -12.61 28.81 -0.06
C ALA A 202 -14.11 29.01 -0.29
N PHE A 203 -14.86 29.45 0.72
CA PHE A 203 -16.33 29.49 0.70
C PHE A 203 -16.92 30.89 0.93
N GLY A 204 -16.06 31.89 1.10
CA GLY A 204 -16.46 33.28 1.30
C GLY A 204 -16.59 33.70 2.76
N ARG A 205 -16.44 35.01 2.98
CA ARG A 205 -16.49 35.64 4.32
C ARG A 205 -17.80 35.43 5.10
N PRO A 206 -19.00 35.37 4.46
CA PRO A 206 -20.24 35.13 5.19
C PRO A 206 -20.24 33.81 5.96
N LEU A 207 -19.73 32.72 5.37
CA LEU A 207 -19.70 31.40 6.01
C LEU A 207 -18.73 31.38 7.19
N ALA A 208 -17.50 31.88 6.99
CA ALA A 208 -16.51 31.98 8.05
C ALA A 208 -17.03 32.82 9.24
N THR A 209 -17.70 33.94 8.97
CA THR A 209 -18.28 34.79 10.03
C THR A 209 -19.43 34.11 10.78
N ALA A 210 -20.22 33.27 10.12
CA ALA A 210 -21.27 32.50 10.79
C ALA A 210 -20.67 31.43 11.72
N ALA A 211 -19.61 30.74 11.27
CA ALA A 211 -18.87 29.78 12.08
C ALA A 211 -18.24 30.43 13.33
N THR A 212 -17.51 31.55 13.17
CA THR A 212 -16.88 32.25 14.32
C THR A 212 -17.88 32.78 15.34
N ARG A 213 -19.11 33.09 14.91
CA ARG A 213 -20.20 33.54 15.80
C ARG A 213 -20.99 32.40 16.43
N GLY A 214 -20.61 31.14 16.19
CA GLY A 214 -21.34 29.97 16.70
C GLY A 214 -22.75 29.81 16.13
N ARG A 215 -23.02 30.37 14.95
CA ARG A 215 -24.34 30.27 14.30
C ARG A 215 -24.51 29.00 13.47
N LEU A 216 -23.43 28.25 13.28
CA LEU A 216 -23.42 26.96 12.60
C LEU A 216 -23.23 25.86 13.64
N ARG A 217 -23.87 24.72 13.45
CA ARG A 217 -23.73 23.54 14.32
C ARG A 217 -23.90 22.25 13.53
N LEU A 218 -23.29 21.18 14.02
CA LEU A 218 -23.56 19.84 13.54
C LEU A 218 -24.90 19.35 14.12
N GLN A 219 -25.68 18.68 13.28
CA GLN A 219 -27.00 18.14 13.64
C GLN A 219 -26.92 16.75 14.27
#